data_AF-A0AA89ALV0-F1
#
_entry.id   AF-A0AA89ALV0-F1
#
_cell.length_a   1.000
_cell.length_b   1.000
_cell.length_c   1.000
_cell.angle_alpha   90.00
_cell.angle_beta   90.00
_cell.angle_gamma   90.00
#
_symmetry.space_group_name_H-M   'P 1'
#
loop_
_entity.id
_entity.type
_entity.pdbx_description
1 polymer ?
#
loop_
_entity_poly.entity_id
_entity_poly.type
_entity_poly.pdbx_seq_one_letter_code
_entity_poly.pdbx_strand_id
1 'polypeptide(L)' 'MHPCKRICDITGFEAPYYDPRTNLRYANAEVFKAIRSLPNDYVQRYLALRDAAVAKWNPEGGLLSSSSA' A
#
# COMPACT_ATOMS: atom_id res chain seq x y z
N MET A 1 11.59 18.75 4.15
CA MET A 1 10.83 17.62 3.57
C MET A 1 10.91 16.48 4.58
N HIS A 2 9.82 16.24 5.32
CA HIS A 2 9.77 15.12 6.27
C HIS A 2 9.44 13.84 5.47
N PRO A 3 10.13 12.71 5.70
CA PRO A 3 9.79 11.46 5.04
C PRO A 3 8.35 11.10 5.38
N CYS A 4 7.57 10.71 4.37
CA CYS A 4 6.21 10.23 4.59
C CYS A 4 6.26 9.00 5.49
N LYS A 5 5.49 9.00 6.57
CA LYS A 5 5.40 7.85 7.47
C LYS A 5 4.91 6.63 6.68
N ARG A 6 5.59 5.50 6.84
CA ARG A 6 5.19 4.23 6.22
C ARG A 6 4.08 3.63 7.06
N ILE A 7 2.93 3.44 6.44
CA ILE A 7 1.73 2.89 7.08
C ILE A 7 1.53 1.46 6.57
N CYS A 8 1.06 0.58 7.46
CA CYS A 8 0.67 -0.78 7.16
C CYS A 8 -0.58 -0.77 6.28
N ASP A 9 -0.53 -1.51 5.17
CA ASP A 9 -1.62 -1.54 4.19
C ASP A 9 -2.87 -2.27 4.73
N ILE A 10 -2.75 -3.04 5.81
CA ILE A 10 -3.84 -3.81 6.41
C ILE A 10 -4.39 -3.14 7.67
N THR A 11 -3.53 -2.72 8.60
CA THR A 11 -3.97 -2.24 9.93
C THR A 11 -3.96 -0.73 10.10
N GLY A 12 -3.28 0.02 9.23
CA GLY A 12 -3.13 1.47 9.37
C GLY A 12 -2.09 1.91 10.43
N PHE A 13 -1.42 0.98 11.10
CA PHE A 13 -0.32 1.32 12.03
C PHE A 13 0.99 1.61 11.30
N GLU A 14 1.97 2.18 12.00
CA GLU A 14 3.31 2.38 11.45
C GLU A 14 3.93 1.03 11.04
N ALA A 15 4.39 0.96 9.80
CA ALA A 15 4.97 -0.24 9.20
C ALA A 15 6.44 -0.01 8.87
N PRO A 16 7.36 -0.48 9.73
CA PRO A 16 8.79 -0.40 9.44
C PRO A 16 9.23 -1.42 8.38
N TYR A 17 8.41 -2.46 8.13
CA TYR A 17 8.75 -3.59 7.28
C TYR A 17 7.93 -3.65 5.99
N TYR A 18 8.48 -4.33 4.98
CA TYR A 18 7.84 -4.60 3.69
C TYR A 18 8.14 -6.03 3.26
N ASP A 19 7.19 -6.63 2.55
CA ASP A 19 7.30 -7.99 2.04
C ASP A 19 7.55 -8.01 0.52
N PRO A 20 8.70 -8.52 0.04
CA PRO A 20 9.11 -8.45 -1.37
C PRO A 20 8.25 -9.26 -2.33
N ARG A 21 7.48 -10.24 -1.83
CA ARG A 21 6.60 -11.05 -2.68
C ARG A 21 5.25 -10.37 -2.92
N THR A 22 4.76 -9.54 -2.01
CA THR A 22 3.44 -8.89 -2.14
C THR A 22 3.50 -7.37 -2.27
N ASN A 23 4.65 -6.75 -2.00
CA ASN A 23 4.83 -5.30 -1.88
C ASN A 23 3.99 -4.63 -0.78
N LEU A 24 3.38 -5.43 0.11
CA LEU A 24 2.64 -4.93 1.27
C LEU A 24 3.59 -4.54 2.41
N ARG A 25 3.21 -3.47 3.10
CA ARG A 25 3.86 -2.94 4.30
C ARG A 25 3.17 -3.51 5.53
N TYR A 26 3.95 -3.93 6.53
CA TYR A 26 3.42 -4.56 7.74
C TYR A 26 4.12 -4.06 9.02
N ALA A 27 3.37 -4.08 10.12
CA ALA A 27 3.82 -3.59 11.43
C ALA A 27 4.53 -4.67 12.27
N ASN A 28 4.07 -5.93 12.20
CA ASN A 28 4.55 -7.01 13.07
C ASN A 28 4.47 -8.40 12.41
N ALA A 29 4.98 -9.42 13.11
CA ALA A 29 5.04 -10.80 12.61
C ALA A 29 3.66 -11.45 12.40
N GLU A 30 2.64 -11.03 13.16
CA GLU A 30 1.27 -11.53 13.02
C GLU A 30 0.66 -11.08 11.68
N VAL A 31 0.79 -9.80 11.36
CA VAL A 31 0.35 -9.26 10.06
C VAL A 31 1.14 -9.90 8.91
N PHE A 32 2.44 -10.16 9.09
CA PHE A 32 3.23 -10.88 8.09
C PHE A 32 2.67 -12.29 7.80
N LYS A 33 2.30 -13.05 8.84
CA LYS A 33 1.67 -14.37 8.67
C LYS A 33 0.35 -14.25 7.91
N ALA A 34 -0.47 -13.26 8.22
CA ALA A 34 -1.72 -13.00 7.49
C ALA A 34 -1.45 -12.65 6.01
N ILE A 35 -0.45 -11.80 5.72
CA ILE A 35 -0.07 -11.47 4.34
C ILE A 35 0.37 -12.73 3.56
N ARG A 36 1.03 -13.69 4.21
CA ARG A 36 1.46 -14.93 3.55
C ARG A 36 0.31 -15.85 3.15
N SER A 37 -0.84 -15.76 3.82
CA SER A 37 -2.05 -16.52 3.49
C SER A 37 -3.05 -15.76 2.62
N LEU A 38 -2.81 -14.47 2.32
CA LEU A 38 -3.68 -13.70 1.45
C LEU A 38 -3.62 -14.17 -0.01
N PRO A 39 -4.78 -14.35 -0.67
CA PRO A 39 -4.84 -14.50 -2.12
C PRO A 39 -4.33 -13.25 -2.86
N ASN A 40 -3.83 -13.43 -4.08
CA ASN A 40 -3.23 -12.34 -4.86
C ASN A 40 -4.22 -11.20 -5.15
N ASP A 41 -5.49 -11.50 -5.37
CA ASP A 41 -6.54 -10.51 -5.60
C ASP A 41 -6.76 -9.57 -4.39
N TYR A 42 -6.60 -10.07 -3.16
CA TYR A 42 -6.61 -9.21 -1.97
C TYR A 42 -5.38 -8.31 -1.92
N VAL A 43 -4.21 -8.85 -2.26
CA VAL A 43 -2.95 -8.08 -2.32
C VAL A 43 -3.09 -6.91 -3.29
N GLN A 44 -3.60 -7.15 -4.49
CA GLN A 44 -3.82 -6.10 -5.50
C GLN A 44 -4.81 -5.03 -5.01
N ARG A 45 -5.89 -5.41 -4.30
CA ARG A 45 -6.83 -4.45 -3.71
C ARG A 45 -6.16 -3.55 -2.67
N TYR A 46 -5.33 -4.10 -1.78
CA TYR A 46 -4.61 -3.29 -0.78
C TYR A 46 -3.60 -2.33 -1.44
N LEU A 47 -2.90 -2.77 -2.49
CA LEU A 47 -1.99 -1.90 -3.24
C LEU A 47 -2.73 -0.77 -3.96
N ALA A 48 -3.85 -1.08 -4.61
CA ALA A 48 -4.68 -0.07 -5.29
C ALA A 48 -5.20 1.00 -4.32
N LEU A 49 -5.60 0.59 -3.11
CA LEU A 49 -6.02 1.52 -2.06
C LEU A 49 -4.87 2.45 -1.61
N ARG A 50 -3.65 1.92 -1.47
CA ARG A 50 -2.47 2.74 -1.13
C ARG A 50 -2.16 3.74 -2.23
N ASP A 51 -2.19 3.32 -3.49
CA ASP A 51 -1.88 4.20 -4.61
C ASP A 51 -2.96 5.28 -4.81
N ALA A 52 -4.23 4.95 -4.57
CA ALA A 52 -5.33 5.91 -4.57
C ALA A 52 -5.21 6.94 -3.42
N ALA A 53 -4.69 6.52 -2.26
CA ALA A 53 -4.43 7.44 -1.13
C ALA A 53 -3.30 8.45 -1.45
N VAL A 54 -2.39 8.09 -2.35
CA VAL A 54 -1.42 9.02 -2.93
C VAL A 54 -2.09 9.75 -4.09
N ALA A 55 -2.95 10.71 -3.78
CA ALA A 55 -3.48 11.62 -4.78
C ALA A 55 -2.30 12.35 -5.44
N LYS A 56 -1.91 11.89 -6.64
CA LYS A 56 -0.89 12.56 -7.45
C LYS A 56 -1.54 13.82 -8.00
N TRP A 57 -1.34 14.94 -7.32
CA TRP A 57 -1.79 16.23 -7.81
C TRP A 57 -1.06 16.52 -9.14
N ASN A 58 -1.80 16.54 -10.24
CA ASN A 58 -1.30 17.01 -11.52
C ASN A 58 -1.56 18.53 -11.61
N PRO A 59 -0.54 19.38 -11.80
CA PRO A 59 -0.73 20.82 -12.00
C PRO A 59 -1.64 21.17 -13.19
N GLU A 60 -1.88 20.23 -14.10
CA GLU A 60 -2.61 20.45 -15.36
C GLU A 60 -4.10 20.04 -15.30
N GLY A 61 -4.66 19.83 -14.12
CA GLY A 61 -6.13 19.78 -13.94
C GLY A 61 -6.82 18.47 -14.30
N GLY A 62 -6.15 17.32 -14.14
CA GLY A 62 -6.77 16.01 -14.29
C GLY A 62 -6.39 15.06 -13.16
N LEU A 63 -7.38 14.45 -12.48
CA LEU A 63 -7.16 13.28 -11.63
C LEU A 63 -6.67 12.14 -12.54
N LEU A 64 -5.37 11.83 -12.54
CA LEU A 64 -4.91 10.57 -13.10
C LEU A 64 -5.35 9.45 -12.15
N SER A 65 -6.51 8.86 -12.40
CA SER A 65 -6.83 7.55 -11.85
C SER A 65 -5.77 6.59 -12.37
N SER A 66 -4.98 6.01 -11.47
CA SER A 66 -4.01 4.94 -11.79
C SER A 66 -4.75 3.66 -12.16
N SER A 67 -5.44 3.69 -13.29
CA SER A 67 -6.08 2.55 -13.93
C SER A 67 -5.49 2.45 -15.33
N SER A 68 -4.25 1.99 -15.45
CA SER A 68 -3.67 1.47 -16.70
C SER A 68 -2.29 0.87 -16.44
N ALA A 69 -2.24 -0.44 -16.21
CA ALA A 69 -1.44 -1.41 -16.96
C ALA A 69 -1.79 -2.82 -16.46
#